data_AF-A0A2V7YEP9-F1
#
_entry.id   AF-A0A2V7YEP9-F1
#
_cell.length_a   1.000
_cell.length_b   1.000
_cell.length_c   1.000
_cell.angle_alpha   90.00
_cell.angle_beta   90.00
_cell.angle_gamma   90.00
#
_symmetry.space_group_name_H-M   'P 1'
#
loop_
_entity.id
_entity.type
_entity.pdbx_description
1 polymer ?
#
loop_
_entity_poly.entity_id
_entity_poly.type
_entity_poly.pdbx_seq_one_letter_code
_entity_poly.pdbx_strand_id
1 'polypeptide(L)' 'MGGLALDEHDNIYVTVNSCDLANRGVWKVSPSGQIQILAHLPIEALANGITLHHGRLYVADSSLGRVWTVP' A
#
# COMPACT_ATOMS: atom_id res chain seq x y z
N MET A 1 -5.65 -2.44 -10.93
CA MET A 1 -6.44 -2.50 -9.67
C MET A 1 -5.51 -2.24 -8.51
N GLY A 2 -6.01 -1.67 -7.41
CA GLY A 2 -5.27 -1.46 -6.17
C GLY A 2 -6.16 -1.81 -4.97
N GLY A 3 -5.58 -1.94 -3.79
CA GLY A 3 -6.29 -2.22 -2.54
C GLY A 3 -6.32 -1.02 -1.59
N LEU A 4 -7.24 -1.10 -0.64
CA LEU A 4 -7.42 -0.19 0.49
C LEU A 4 -7.53 -0.99 1.80
N ALA A 5 -6.95 -0.50 2.88
CA ALA A 5 -7.22 -0.94 4.25
C ALA A 5 -7.37 0.27 5.18
N LEU A 6 -8.04 0.09 6.32
CA LEU A 6 -8.16 1.09 7.38
C LEU A 6 -7.55 0.57 8.69
N ASP A 7 -7.07 1.48 9.53
CA ASP A 7 -6.81 1.21 10.95
C ASP A 7 -7.92 1.73 11.87
N GLU A 8 -7.76 1.48 13.17
CA GLU A 8 -8.69 1.93 14.22
C GLU A 8 -8.71 3.46 14.44
N HIS A 9 -7.80 4.20 13.81
CA HIS A 9 -7.68 5.66 13.88
C HIS A 9 -8.13 6.33 12.57
N ASP A 10 -8.88 5.62 11.73
CA ASP A 10 -9.36 6.08 10.41
C ASP A 10 -8.25 6.44 9.42
N ASN A 11 -7.01 5.99 9.63
CA ASN A 11 -5.99 6.10 8.59
C ASN A 11 -6.32 5.14 7.45
N ILE A 12 -6.20 5.66 6.23
CA ILE A 12 -6.39 4.93 4.99
C ILE A 12 -5.03 4.51 4.45
N TYR A 13 -4.89 3.22 4.13
CA TYR A 13 -3.71 2.66 3.49
C TYR A 13 -4.06 2.20 2.08
N VAL A 14 -3.35 2.71 1.06
CA VAL A 14 -3.66 2.43 -0.35
C VAL A 14 -2.42 1.99 -1.12
N THR A 15 -2.63 1.06 -2.06
CA THR A 15 -1.58 0.66 -3.01
C THR A 15 -1.71 1.46 -4.29
N VAL A 16 -0.64 2.16 -4.69
CA VAL A 16 -0.59 2.99 -5.89
C VAL A 16 0.31 2.33 -6.93
N ASN A 17 -0.28 1.78 -7.99
CA ASN A 17 0.43 1.14 -9.11
C ASN A 17 0.75 2.15 -10.23
N SER A 18 1.40 3.27 -9.90
CA SER A 18 1.78 4.32 -10.87
C SER A 18 2.86 3.83 -11.85
N CYS A 19 2.94 4.43 -13.04
CA CYS A 19 4.10 4.28 -13.93
C CYS A 19 5.29 5.15 -13.50
N ASP A 20 5.04 6.16 -12.67
CA ASP A 20 6.09 6.95 -12.01
C ASP A 20 6.59 6.22 -10.76
N LEU A 21 7.86 5.82 -10.79
CA LEU A 21 8.53 5.09 -9.70
C LEU A 21 8.56 5.88 -8.40
N ALA A 22 8.65 7.21 -8.45
CA ALA A 22 8.68 8.04 -7.25
C ALA A 22 7.35 8.03 -6.50
N ASN A 23 6.25 7.78 -7.21
CA ASN A 23 4.89 7.80 -6.65
C ASN A 23 4.24 6.41 -6.57
N ARG A 24 4.93 5.35 -7.01
CA ARG A 24 4.47 3.96 -6.89
C ARG A 24 4.81 3.41 -5.51
N GLY A 25 3.81 2.81 -4.85
CA GLY A 25 4.06 2.25 -3.52
C GLY A 25 2.83 1.99 -2.67
N VAL A 26 3.08 1.87 -1.37
CA VAL A 26 2.08 1.83 -0.31
C VAL A 26 2.04 3.20 0.37
N TRP A 27 0.86 3.79 0.41
CA TRP A 27 0.64 5.14 0.91
C TRP A 27 -0.25 5.07 2.15
N LYS A 28 -0.03 6.00 3.08
CA LYS A 28 -0.89 6.30 4.22
C LYS A 28 -1.51 7.67 4.02
N VAL A 29 -2.82 7.77 4.27
CA VAL A 29 -3.59 9.00 4.29
C VAL A 29 -4.27 9.09 5.65
N SER A 30 -3.97 10.12 6.42
CA SER A 30 -4.62 10.35 7.71
C SER A 30 -6.02 10.97 7.54
N PRO A 31 -6.87 10.95 8.60
CA PRO A 31 -8.18 11.60 8.56
C PRO A 31 -8.13 13.11 8.28
N SER A 32 -7.03 13.78 8.62
CA SER A 32 -6.82 15.20 8.33
C SER A 32 -6.33 15.46 6.90
N GLY A 33 -6.13 14.42 6.10
CA GLY A 33 -5.66 14.51 4.72
C GLY A 33 -4.14 14.56 4.57
N GLN A 34 -3.37 14.39 5.65
CA GLN A 34 -1.90 14.26 5.53
C GLN A 34 -1.53 12.94 4.84
N ILE A 35 -0.64 13.01 3.86
CA ILE A 35 -0.22 11.89 3.00
C ILE A 35 1.24 11.54 3.25
N GLN A 36 1.56 10.25 3.29
CA GLN A 36 2.91 9.72 3.42
C GLN A 36 3.09 8.45 2.58
N ILE A 37 4.21 8.31 1.88
CA ILE A 37 4.62 7.04 1.27
C ILE A 37 5.34 6.20 2.35
N LEU A 38 4.84 4.99 2.60
CA LEU A 38 5.43 4.05 3.57
C LEU A 38 6.46 3.11 2.93
N ALA A 39 6.23 2.72 1.68
CA ALA A 39 7.13 1.86 0.93
C ALA A 39 6.99 2.10 -0.57
N HIS A 40 8.11 2.05 -1.30
CA HIS A 40 8.09 1.99 -2.76
C HIS A 40 7.95 0.54 -3.23
N LEU A 41 7.22 0.35 -4.32
CA LEU A 41 7.11 -0.95 -4.99
C LEU A 41 7.87 -0.90 -6.32
N PRO A 42 8.47 -2.04 -6.75
CA PRO A 42 9.17 -2.10 -8.03
C PRO A 42 8.18 -2.00 -9.20
N ILE A 43 8.66 -1.64 -10.40
CA ILE A 43 7.79 -1.40 -11.57
C ILE A 43 7.06 -2.67 -12.01
N GLU A 44 7.66 -3.84 -11.76
CA GLU A 44 7.15 -5.15 -12.10
C GLU A 44 5.99 -5.58 -11.19
N ALA A 45 5.80 -4.93 -10.04
CA ALA A 45 4.73 -5.25 -9.10
C ALA A 45 3.35 -4.91 -9.67
N LEU A 46 2.34 -5.68 -9.29
CA LEU A 46 0.94 -5.31 -9.48
C LEU A 46 0.18 -5.59 -8.19
N ALA A 47 0.23 -4.64 -7.27
CA ALA A 47 -0.43 -4.76 -5.98
C ALA A 47 -1.94 -4.80 -6.17
N ASN A 48 -2.59 -5.88 -5.72
CA ASN A 48 -4.02 -6.11 -5.95
C ASN A 48 -4.85 -6.17 -4.66
N GLY A 49 -4.21 -6.29 -3.50
CA GLY A 49 -4.89 -6.31 -2.20
C GLY A 49 -3.97 -5.85 -1.08
N ILE A 50 -4.56 -5.32 -0.01
CA ILE A 50 -3.86 -4.88 1.20
C ILE A 50 -4.73 -5.14 2.42
N THR A 51 -4.12 -5.53 3.53
CA THR A 51 -4.78 -5.61 4.84
C THR A 51 -3.82 -5.17 5.93
N LEU A 52 -4.37 -4.66 7.04
CA LEU A 52 -3.64 -4.34 8.26
C LEU A 52 -3.91 -5.44 9.29
N HIS A 53 -2.84 -6.01 9.83
CA HIS A 53 -2.94 -7.02 10.87
C HIS A 53 -1.79 -6.87 11.87
N HIS A 54 -2.14 -6.71 13.16
CA HIS A 54 -1.18 -6.49 14.25
C HIS A 54 -0.14 -5.38 13.96
N GLY A 55 -0.60 -4.23 13.46
CA GLY A 55 0.26 -3.08 13.18
C GLY A 55 1.19 -3.25 11.97
N ARG A 56 0.95 -4.24 11.11
CA ARG A 56 1.70 -4.45 9.87
C ARG A 56 0.77 -4.53 8.67
N LEU A 57 1.20 -3.94 7.57
CA LEU A 57 0.50 -4.06 6.30
C LEU A 57 0.99 -5.30 5.55
N TYR A 58 0.05 -6.05 4.98
CA TYR A 58 0.31 -7.17 4.08
C TYR A 58 -0.25 -6.84 2.71
N VAL A 59 0.61 -6.81 1.69
CA VAL A 59 0.25 -6.40 0.33
C VAL A 59 0.42 -7.57 -0.63
N ALA A 60 -0.68 -8.01 -1.25
CA ALA A 60 -0.64 -9.04 -2.28
C ALA A 60 -0.25 -8.43 -3.63
N ASP A 61 0.59 -9.15 -4.38
CA ASP A 61 1.11 -8.79 -5.69
C ASP A 61 0.86 -9.91 -6.69
N SER A 62 -0.04 -9.64 -7.64
CA SER A 62 -0.44 -10.63 -8.64
C SER A 62 0.57 -10.81 -9.78
N SER A 63 1.41 -9.82 -10.02
CA SER A 63 2.41 -9.90 -11.10
C SER A 63 3.60 -10.73 -10.65
N LEU A 64 4.07 -10.51 -9.42
CA LEU A 64 5.23 -11.21 -8.87
C LEU A 64 4.88 -12.47 -8.07
N GLY A 65 3.59 -12.72 -7.80
CA GLY A 65 3.13 -13.87 -7.03
C GLY A 65 3.61 -13.85 -5.57
N ARG A 66 3.58 -12.67 -4.93
CA ARG A 66 4.15 -12.44 -3.59
C ARG A 66 3.17 -11.75 -2.66
N VAL A 67 3.44 -11.87 -1.36
CA VAL A 67 2.86 -11.00 -0.33
C VAL A 67 4.00 -10.25 0.35
N TRP A 68 3.98 -8.93 0.24
CA TRP A 68 4.93 -8.02 0.87
C TRP A 68 4.47 -7.67 2.29
N THR A 69 5.42 -7.38 3.18
CA THR A 69 5.12 -6.78 4.48
C THR A 69 5.69 -5.36 4.55
N VAL A 70 4.89 -4.41 5.01
CA VAL A 70 5.30 -3.01 5.21
C VAL A 70 5.08 -2.65 6.68
N PRO A 71 6.05 -1.99 7.33
CA PRO A 71 5.88 -1.46 8.69
C PRO A 71 4.75 -0.42 8.80
#